data_AF-A0AB74CGW9-F1
#
_entry.id   AF-A0AB74CGW9-F1
#
_cell.length_a   1.000
_cell.length_b   1.000
_cell.length_c   1.000
_cell.angle_alpha   90.00
_cell.angle_beta   90.00
_cell.angle_gamma   90.00
#
_symmetry.space_group_name_H-M   'P 1'
#
loop_
_entity.id
_entity.type
_entity.pdbx_description
1 polymer ?
#
loop_
_entity_poly.entity_id
_entity_poly.type
_entity_poly.pdbx_seq_one_letter_code
_entity_poly.pdbx_strand_id
1 'polypeptide(L)'
;MFADCADCADQPTPGKNKEHLCTIINEYNFTHSTLAQRLSNYKTPSDWQVKSVPEIRSSGWVVDTLEVALWGFFKFDSWAAGALAVANLGGDSDTAAAVYGGLAGAFYGFESIPTEWVEGMQNKGFIAEVAGGLAEVVSLGGVLN
;
A
#
# COMPACT_ATOMS: atom_id res chain seq x y z
N MET A 1 0.65 -11.81 -28.92
CA MET A 1 0.46 -13.24 -28.55
C MET A 1 0.75 -13.31 -27.06
N PHE A 2 -0.21 -12.87 -26.26
CA PHE A 2 -0.11 -12.85 -24.81
C PHE A 2 -0.80 -14.11 -24.33
N ALA A 3 -0.03 -14.98 -23.69
CA ALA A 3 -0.54 -16.24 -23.19
C ALA A 3 -1.53 -15.98 -22.05
N ASP A 4 -2.73 -16.56 -22.17
CA ASP A 4 -3.62 -16.84 -21.05
C ASP A 4 -2.82 -17.54 -19.94
N CYS A 5 -2.73 -16.89 -18.78
CA CYS A 5 -2.37 -17.57 -17.54
C CYS A 5 -3.42 -17.20 -16.49
N ALA A 6 -4.53 -17.93 -16.54
CA ALA A 6 -5.68 -17.74 -15.65
C ALA A 6 -5.48 -18.34 -14.24
N ASP A 7 -4.24 -18.52 -13.77
CA ASP A 7 -3.93 -19.19 -12.49
C ASP A 7 -2.87 -18.44 -11.63
N CYS A 8 -2.66 -17.14 -11.82
CA CYS A 8 -1.64 -16.37 -11.07
C CYS A 8 -2.20 -15.33 -10.07
N ALA A 9 -3.43 -15.49 -9.58
CA ALA A 9 -3.90 -14.71 -8.44
C ALA A 9 -3.49 -15.41 -7.13
N ASP A 10 -2.84 -14.69 -6.22
CA ASP A 10 -2.52 -15.05 -4.81
C ASP A 10 -1.21 -15.79 -4.48
N GLN A 11 -0.13 -15.64 -5.24
CA GLN A 11 1.19 -16.07 -4.73
C GLN A 11 2.06 -14.85 -4.37
N PRO A 12 2.21 -14.51 -3.06
CA PRO A 12 3.16 -13.49 -2.64
C PRO A 12 4.57 -13.87 -3.10
N THR A 13 5.28 -12.91 -3.71
CA THR A 13 6.64 -13.11 -4.21
C THR A 13 7.56 -13.65 -3.10
N PRO A 14 8.47 -14.60 -3.39
CA PRO A 14 9.35 -15.18 -2.38
C PRO A 14 10.17 -14.11 -1.64
N GLY A 15 9.98 -14.00 -0.32
CA GLY A 15 10.85 -13.22 0.58
C GLY A 15 10.29 -11.92 1.17
N LYS A 16 9.06 -11.50 0.83
CA LYS A 16 8.40 -10.33 1.44
C LYS A 16 6.97 -10.66 1.84
N ASN A 17 6.76 -11.06 3.08
CA ASN A 17 5.43 -11.22 3.67
C ASN A 17 5.12 -10.02 4.58
N LYS A 18 3.83 -9.82 4.90
CA LYS A 18 3.40 -8.70 5.75
C LYS A 18 4.03 -8.76 7.14
N GLU A 19 4.33 -9.95 7.63
CA GLU A 19 5.02 -10.16 8.91
C GLU A 19 6.38 -9.46 8.92
N HIS A 20 7.20 -9.70 7.89
CA HIS A 20 8.52 -9.06 7.79
C HIS A 20 8.42 -7.53 7.68
N LEU A 21 7.46 -7.01 6.90
CA LEU A 21 7.22 -5.57 6.81
C LEU A 21 6.79 -4.97 8.15
N CYS A 22 5.96 -5.68 8.90
CA CYS A 22 5.55 -5.26 10.24
C CYS A 22 6.74 -5.22 11.20
N THR A 23 7.69 -6.16 11.10
CA THR A 23 8.94 -6.13 11.88
C THR A 23 9.77 -4.88 11.55
N ILE A 24 9.96 -4.56 10.27
CA ILE A 24 10.72 -3.37 9.86
C ILE A 24 10.12 -2.09 10.46
N ILE A 25 8.80 -1.94 10.40
CA ILE A 25 8.11 -0.75 10.96
C ILE A 25 8.30 -0.68 12.47
N ASN A 26 8.25 -1.82 13.18
CA ASN A 26 8.40 -1.87 14.62
C ASN A 26 9.83 -1.60 15.11
N GLU A 27 10.83 -1.94 14.31
CA GLU A 27 12.25 -1.70 14.63
C GLU A 27 12.71 -0.29 14.22
N TYR A 28 11.94 0.40 13.38
CA TYR A 28 12.30 1.72 12.89
C TYR A 28 12.24 2.79 14.00
N ASN A 29 13.33 3.55 14.15
CA ASN A 29 13.39 4.66 15.09
C ASN A 29 12.81 5.96 14.48
N PHE A 30 11.51 6.15 14.64
CA PHE A 30 10.82 7.37 14.18
C PHE A 30 11.26 8.60 14.98
N THR A 31 11.74 9.63 14.29
CA THR A 31 12.11 10.92 14.90
C THR A 31 10.89 11.72 15.36
N HIS A 32 9.75 11.55 14.70
CA HIS A 32 8.50 12.23 15.05
C HIS A 32 7.81 11.49 16.22
N SER A 33 7.84 12.08 17.41
CA SER A 33 7.37 11.47 18.66
C SER A 33 5.92 10.97 18.59
N THR A 34 4.99 11.75 18.04
CA THR A 34 3.58 11.34 17.96
C THR A 34 3.36 10.17 17.00
N LEU A 35 4.11 10.13 15.89
CA LEU A 35 4.06 9.00 14.96
C LEU A 35 4.63 7.75 15.62
N ALA A 36 5.78 7.88 16.30
CA ALA A 36 6.39 6.80 17.07
C ALA A 36 5.41 6.23 18.10
N GLN A 37 4.76 7.10 18.88
CA GLN A 37 3.75 6.70 19.86
C GLN A 37 2.55 6.02 19.20
N ARG A 38 2.01 6.59 18.11
CA ARG A 38 0.83 6.04 17.42
C ARG A 38 1.12 4.64 16.87
N LEU A 39 2.24 4.49 16.16
CA LEU A 39 2.63 3.22 15.54
C LEU A 39 3.09 2.17 16.56
N SER A 40 3.53 2.60 17.75
CA SER A 40 3.91 1.67 18.82
C SER A 40 2.77 0.75 19.29
N ASN A 41 1.52 1.07 18.97
CA ASN A 41 0.35 0.25 19.30
C ASN A 41 0.20 -1.00 18.41
N TYR A 42 1.01 -1.15 17.36
CA TYR A 42 0.88 -2.24 16.38
C TYR A 42 2.14 -3.11 16.32
N LYS A 43 2.23 -4.13 17.18
CA LYS A 43 3.41 -5.01 17.29
C LYS A 43 3.40 -6.17 16.32
N THR A 44 2.22 -6.56 15.86
CA THR A 44 1.98 -7.71 14.99
C THR A 44 0.98 -7.33 13.90
N PRO A 45 0.96 -8.06 12.75
CA PRO A 45 -0.07 -7.85 11.73
C PRO A 45 -1.50 -7.93 12.28
N SER A 46 -1.76 -8.80 13.27
CA SER A 46 -3.07 -8.93 13.91
C SER A 46 -3.52 -7.67 14.64
N ASP A 47 -2.62 -6.85 15.16
CA ASP A 47 -3.00 -5.63 15.89
C ASP A 47 -3.71 -4.61 14.97
N TRP A 48 -3.35 -4.61 13.68
CA TRP A 48 -4.01 -3.78 12.67
C TRP A 48 -5.43 -4.25 12.35
N GLN A 49 -5.71 -5.53 12.58
CA GLN A 49 -7.02 -6.13 12.35
C GLN A 49 -8.01 -5.80 13.47
N VAL A 50 -7.52 -5.47 14.68
CA VAL A 50 -8.35 -5.16 15.85
C VAL A 50 -9.14 -3.88 15.65
N LYS A 51 -8.53 -2.83 15.09
CA LYS A 51 -9.21 -1.54 14.90
C LYS A 51 -10.34 -1.64 13.87
N SER A 52 -11.52 -1.20 14.30
CA SER A 52 -12.70 -1.04 13.47
C SER A 52 -12.68 0.31 12.74
N VAL A 53 -13.45 0.42 11.66
CA VAL A 53 -13.54 1.64 10.83
C VAL A 53 -13.78 2.92 11.65
N PRO A 54 -14.71 2.97 12.64
CA PRO A 54 -14.95 4.17 13.44
C PRO A 54 -13.77 4.63 14.30
N GLU A 55 -12.82 3.75 14.59
CA GLU A 55 -11.65 4.05 15.41
C GLU A 55 -10.47 4.57 14.58
N ILE A 56 -10.57 4.51 13.25
CA ILE A 56 -9.58 5.01 12.33
C ILE A 56 -9.89 6.46 11.99
N ARG A 57 -8.93 7.33 12.31
CA ARG A 57 -9.05 8.76 12.02
C ARG A 57 -8.44 9.06 10.66
N SER A 58 -9.28 9.52 9.73
CA SER A 58 -8.84 10.04 8.43
C SER A 58 -8.89 11.57 8.44
N SER A 59 -7.72 12.21 8.45
CA SER A 59 -7.58 13.67 8.43
C SER A 59 -6.36 14.09 7.62
N GLY A 60 -6.24 15.38 7.29
CA GLY A 60 -5.09 15.95 6.55
C GLY A 60 -3.76 15.96 7.29
N TRP A 61 -3.67 15.25 8.42
CA TRP A 61 -2.45 15.17 9.21
C TRP A 61 -1.68 13.89 8.87
N VAL A 62 -0.39 14.05 8.56
CA VAL A 62 0.50 12.96 8.11
C VAL A 62 0.49 11.71 9.01
N VAL A 63 0.31 11.87 10.32
CA VAL A 63 0.24 10.72 11.26
C VAL A 63 -1.01 9.90 11.02
N ASP A 64 -2.15 10.55 10.78
CA ASP A 64 -3.42 9.90 10.47
C ASP A 64 -3.36 9.27 9.08
N THR A 65 -2.86 9.99 8.06
CA THR A 65 -2.70 9.46 6.68
C THR A 65 -1.86 8.19 6.65
N LEU A 66 -0.71 8.18 7.32
CA LEU A 66 0.18 7.02 7.34
C LEU A 66 -0.44 5.85 8.12
N GLU A 67 -1.09 6.12 9.26
CA GLU A 67 -1.80 5.07 9.99
C GLU A 67 -2.94 4.45 9.16
N VAL A 68 -3.73 5.26 8.46
CA VAL A 68 -4.80 4.78 7.57
C VAL A 68 -4.24 3.89 6.46
N ALA A 69 -3.17 4.32 5.79
CA ALA A 69 -2.56 3.56 4.70
C ALA A 69 -2.02 2.21 5.20
N LEU A 70 -1.33 2.19 6.35
CA LEU A 70 -0.83 0.96 6.96
C LEU A 70 -1.96 0.06 7.47
N TRP A 71 -3.02 0.64 8.04
CA TRP A 71 -4.21 -0.09 8.46
C TRP A 71 -4.86 -0.81 7.27
N GLY A 72 -5.06 -0.11 6.15
CA GLY A 72 -5.58 -0.73 4.93
C GLY A 72 -4.67 -1.86 4.42
N PHE A 73 -3.35 -1.66 4.48
CA PHE A 73 -2.36 -2.63 4.02
C PHE A 73 -2.31 -3.89 4.88
N PHE A 74 -2.28 -3.77 6.21
CA PHE A 74 -2.17 -4.91 7.11
C PHE A 74 -3.50 -5.61 7.40
N LYS A 75 -4.63 -4.90 7.32
CA LYS A 75 -5.94 -5.48 7.62
C LYS A 75 -6.55 -6.29 6.48
N PHE A 76 -6.28 -5.94 5.23
CA PHE A 76 -6.92 -6.55 4.06
C PHE A 76 -5.94 -7.31 3.19
N ASP A 77 -6.35 -8.47 2.68
CA ASP A 77 -5.44 -9.39 1.99
C ASP A 77 -5.31 -9.16 0.48
N SER A 78 -6.07 -8.22 -0.09
CA SER A 78 -5.94 -7.81 -1.48
C SER A 78 -5.80 -6.30 -1.63
N TRP A 79 -5.16 -5.88 -2.72
CA TRP A 79 -5.02 -4.47 -3.10
C TRP A 79 -6.39 -3.79 -3.21
N ALA A 80 -7.35 -4.44 -3.87
CA ALA A 80 -8.68 -3.87 -4.08
C ALA A 80 -9.47 -3.70 -2.77
N ALA A 81 -9.41 -4.69 -1.87
CA ALA A 81 -10.14 -4.65 -0.60
C ALA A 81 -9.63 -3.52 0.31
N GLY A 82 -8.30 -3.36 0.42
CA GLY A 82 -7.74 -2.28 1.21
C GLY A 82 -7.97 -0.90 0.57
N ALA A 83 -7.88 -0.78 -0.76
CA ALA A 83 -8.16 0.46 -1.47
C ALA A 83 -9.61 0.94 -1.20
N LEU A 84 -10.59 0.04 -1.34
CA LEU A 84 -11.99 0.35 -1.05
C LEU A 84 -12.20 0.72 0.40
N ALA A 85 -11.58 0.01 1.34
CA ALA A 85 -11.73 0.30 2.76
C ALA A 85 -11.19 1.70 3.10
N VAL A 86 -9.99 2.03 2.63
CA VAL A 86 -9.34 3.32 2.86
C VAL A 86 -10.11 4.46 2.20
N ALA A 87 -10.52 4.31 0.93
CA ALA A 87 -11.25 5.33 0.20
C ALA A 87 -12.63 5.63 0.84
N ASN A 88 -13.26 4.66 1.48
CA ASN A 88 -14.56 4.82 2.13
C ASN A 88 -14.51 5.37 3.57
N LEU A 89 -13.32 5.68 4.12
CA LEU A 89 -13.22 6.28 5.47
C LEU A 89 -13.71 7.74 5.53
N GLY A 90 -13.82 8.41 4.39
CA GLY A 90 -14.05 9.85 4.33
C GLY A 90 -12.86 10.66 4.87
N GLY A 91 -13.10 11.93 5.20
CA GLY A 91 -12.02 12.83 5.62
C GLY A 91 -11.06 13.13 4.47
N ASP A 92 -9.75 12.95 4.70
CA ASP A 92 -8.70 13.07 3.68
C ASP A 92 -8.39 11.71 3.03
N SER A 93 -9.45 11.08 2.53
CA SER A 93 -9.41 9.71 2.00
C SER A 93 -8.65 9.61 0.68
N ASP A 94 -8.64 10.66 -0.14
CA ASP A 94 -7.90 10.70 -1.40
C ASP A 94 -6.39 10.65 -1.15
N THR A 95 -5.88 11.43 -0.21
CA THR A 95 -4.45 11.39 0.18
C THR A 95 -4.10 10.03 0.78
N ALA A 96 -4.92 9.51 1.70
CA ALA A 96 -4.66 8.22 2.32
C ALA A 96 -4.73 7.05 1.31
N ALA A 97 -5.69 7.08 0.38
CA ALA A 97 -5.83 6.09 -0.69
C ALA A 97 -4.65 6.15 -1.68
N ALA A 98 -4.13 7.34 -1.98
CA ALA A 98 -2.93 7.49 -2.81
C ALA A 98 -1.69 6.85 -2.15
N VAL A 99 -1.47 7.12 -0.85
CA VAL A 99 -0.36 6.51 -0.09
C VAL A 99 -0.52 5.00 0.03
N TYR A 100 -1.73 4.51 0.35
CA TYR A 100 -2.06 3.09 0.35
C TYR A 100 -1.80 2.46 -1.03
N GLY A 101 -2.29 3.08 -2.10
CA GLY A 101 -2.20 2.54 -3.46
C GLY A 101 -0.76 2.35 -3.92
N GLY A 102 0.13 3.29 -3.60
CA GLY A 102 1.57 3.15 -3.87
C GLY A 102 2.22 2.03 -3.06
N LEU A 103 1.96 1.97 -1.75
CA LEU A 103 2.49 0.93 -0.86
C LEU A 103 2.01 -0.47 -1.28
N ALA A 104 0.70 -0.64 -1.40
CA ALA A 104 0.08 -1.89 -1.77
C ALA A 104 0.43 -2.28 -3.21
N GLY A 105 0.53 -1.31 -4.13
CA GLY A 105 0.92 -1.57 -5.52
C GLY A 105 2.34 -2.10 -5.64
N ALA A 106 3.27 -1.61 -4.83
CA ALA A 106 4.63 -2.13 -4.75
C ALA A 106 4.72 -3.55 -4.17
N PHE A 107 3.73 -3.96 -3.35
CA PHE A 107 3.67 -5.27 -2.72
C PHE A 107 2.92 -6.31 -3.56
N TYR A 108 1.70 -5.98 -3.99
CA TYR A 108 0.80 -6.88 -4.73
C TYR A 108 1.04 -6.87 -6.24
N GLY A 109 1.74 -5.87 -6.77
CA GLY A 109 2.00 -5.70 -8.19
C GLY A 109 0.82 -5.07 -8.96
N PHE A 110 1.11 -4.60 -10.17
CA PHE A 110 0.12 -3.91 -11.01
C PHE A 110 -1.07 -4.80 -11.39
N GLU A 111 -0.83 -6.09 -11.66
CA GLU A 111 -1.86 -7.06 -12.03
C GLU A 111 -2.89 -7.33 -10.91
N SER A 112 -2.62 -6.90 -9.68
CA SER A 112 -3.57 -7.02 -8.56
C SER A 112 -4.64 -5.92 -8.55
N ILE A 113 -4.48 -4.88 -9.37
CA ILE A 113 -5.41 -3.76 -9.47
C ILE A 113 -6.57 -4.16 -10.40
N PRO A 114 -7.85 -3.97 -10.00
CA PRO A 114 -8.98 -4.27 -10.86
C PRO A 114 -8.88 -3.54 -12.20
N THR A 115 -8.94 -4.30 -13.30
CA THR A 115 -8.79 -3.78 -14.66
C THR A 115 -9.76 -2.65 -14.94
N GLU A 116 -11.00 -2.75 -14.47
CA GLU A 116 -12.03 -1.72 -14.62
C GLU A 116 -11.64 -0.38 -13.97
N TRP A 117 -10.85 -0.39 -12.89
CA TRP A 117 -10.38 0.84 -12.24
C TRP A 117 -9.21 1.47 -13.00
N VAL A 118 -8.33 0.65 -13.56
CA VAL A 118 -7.25 1.11 -14.44
C VAL A 118 -7.84 1.70 -15.73
N GLU A 119 -8.82 1.04 -16.32
CA GLU A 119 -9.48 1.50 -17.54
C GLU A 119 -10.30 2.79 -17.31
N GLY A 120 -10.87 2.96 -16.13
CA GLY A 120 -11.56 4.19 -15.72
C GLY A 120 -10.63 5.35 -15.34
N MET A 121 -9.32 5.12 -15.23
CA MET A 121 -8.37 6.12 -14.76
C MET A 121 -8.09 7.19 -15.81
N GLN A 122 -8.24 8.46 -15.41
CA GLN A 122 -7.86 9.59 -16.25
C GLN A 122 -6.35 9.61 -16.49
N ASN A 123 -5.95 9.88 -17.73
CA ASN A 123 -4.54 9.98 -18.14
C ASN A 123 -3.69 8.73 -17.84
N LYS A 124 -4.29 7.53 -17.82
CA LYS A 124 -3.59 6.27 -17.55
C LYS A 124 -2.33 6.06 -18.42
N GLY A 125 -2.35 6.51 -19.67
CA GLY A 125 -1.19 6.42 -20.57
C GLY A 125 0.01 7.24 -20.09
N PHE A 126 -0.23 8.48 -19.66
CA PHE A 126 0.81 9.33 -19.07
C PHE A 126 1.36 8.72 -17.77
N ILE A 127 0.48 8.24 -16.88
CA ILE A 127 0.89 7.60 -15.62
C ILE A 127 1.73 6.35 -15.89
N ALA A 128 1.31 5.51 -16.84
CA ALA A 128 2.04 4.31 -17.24
C ALA A 128 3.42 4.64 -17.84
N GLU A 129 3.51 5.67 -18.68
CA GLU A 129 4.78 6.13 -19.25
C GLU A 129 5.76 6.60 -18.17
N VAL A 130 5.28 7.44 -17.23
CA VAL A 130 6.10 7.91 -16.10
C VAL A 130 6.52 6.75 -15.20
N ALA A 131 5.60 5.85 -14.85
CA ALA A 131 5.90 4.68 -14.01
C ALA A 131 6.91 3.74 -14.68
N GLY A 132 6.78 3.51 -16.00
CA GLY A 132 7.72 2.74 -16.80
C GLY A 132 9.13 3.34 -16.79
N GLY A 133 9.25 4.65 -17.04
CA GLY A 133 10.54 5.35 -16.98
C GLY A 133 11.20 5.28 -15.60
N LEU A 134 10.43 5.38 -14.51
CA LEU A 134 10.95 5.21 -13.16
C LEU A 134 11.44 3.77 -12.90
N ALA A 135 10.70 2.77 -13.37
CA ALA A 135 11.08 1.37 -13.22
C ALA A 135 12.37 1.03 -13.98
N GLU A 136 12.58 1.64 -15.16
CA GLU A 136 13.84 1.52 -15.91
C GLU A 136 15.02 2.10 -15.14
N VAL A 137 14.87 3.29 -14.54
CA VAL A 137 15.94 3.91 -13.72
C VAL A 137 16.35 3.01 -12.56
N VAL A 138 15.39 2.43 -11.83
CA VAL A 138 15.67 1.52 -10.70
C VAL A 138 16.35 0.24 -11.19
N SER A 139 15.92 -0.27 -12.35
CA SER A 139 16.47 -1.50 -12.94
C SER A 139 17.90 -1.32 -13.46
N LEU A 140 18.23 -0.13 -13.97
CA LEU A 140 19.58 0.23 -14.45
C LEU A 140 20.51 0.65 -13.30
N GLY A 141 19.96 1.18 -12.20
CA GLY A 141 20.71 1.58 -10.99
C GLY A 141 21.25 0.41 -10.16
N GLY A 142 20.80 -0.83 -10.40
CA GLY A 142 21.33 -2.04 -9.76
C GLY A 142 22.76 -2.44 -10.17
N VAL A 143 23.39 -1.68 -11.08
CA VAL A 143 24.77 -1.90 -11.54
C VAL A 143 25.78 -0.95 -10.87
N LEU A 144 25.36 -0.03 -9.98
CA LEU A 144 26.30 0.88 -9.32
C LEU A 144 26.23 0.82 -7.79
N ASN A 145 27.33 0.27 -7.25
CA ASN A 145 27.87 0.26 -5.88
C ASN A 145 27.54 -0.96 -5.01
#